data_AF-A0A0Q9K3I4-F1
#
_entry.id   AF-A0A0Q9K3I4-F1
#
_cell.length_a   1.000
_cell.length_b   1.000
_cell.length_c   1.000
_cell.angle_alpha   90.00
_cell.angle_beta   90.00
_cell.angle_gamma   90.00
#
_symmetry.space_group_name_H-M   'P 1'
#
loop_
_entity.id
_entity.type
_entity.pdbx_description
1 polymer ?
#
loop_
_entity_poly.entity_id
_entity_poly.type
_entity_poly.pdbx_seq_one_letter_code
_entity_poly.pdbx_strand_id
1 'polypeptide(L)'
;MAADTASVRDDIVVCSFYTDDDYYRAHADTLRGNVEGLGVQLELEEIHKGPDDDWADLTRRKIGFLNGVCLANPDKRVYWIDVDCSLLAFPEFIASTTADLIGFQRGFGTPSSIGYLSKTRFWEPCFFGINTTPAARKFMADAATFEREMDIKATDDYFFEESWRANGANMTFQIIPSPAMLSKAQADSGITPFFSFGASGNVAEFKDKVEQHSAIGGKAVGAVGGALIGAMSGRTAAKHVALQAAKRVERALPVQAAHRLRRIADRTGVTHRLTAHTAGPGSTRPSTQAKLVNWMISSGQKGDAAAVENFYGKIEDRIVPGKPEIAAKEVANSFAHYATPERPGTPVALAWWVKPFPGNFGDWLSPLVLAHETPNPVRYIPTTAKTNDPHLFTIGSVGRFIKPSSIVVGTGISTTEHLLEGSASYHSVRGPITAQALRDSGGPDVESFGDPGVLLRRAVPLERGETTGRATLVRHFTHANVPLVLPDHVDEIDVRMSHPARIQAFLEQLVGSDYVLTSAMHVMIACHSYGIPCGLINFEGLQNAVPGTGIKYADYSRGAGLDKDYDPQLIRFDLTKISLEDLVSQVRLSDDKLDEVEQAMRGGVEEYLRRAE
;
A
#
# COMPACT_ATOMS: atom_id res chain seq x y z
N MET A 1 18.72 -5.38 -31.54
CA MET A 1 18.68 -6.86 -31.51
C MET A 1 17.23 -7.29 -31.42
N ALA A 2 16.89 -8.45 -31.98
CA ALA A 2 15.56 -8.87 -32.39
C ALA A 2 14.45 -8.68 -31.33
N ALA A 3 13.27 -8.28 -31.79
CA ALA A 3 12.05 -8.30 -31.00
C ALA A 3 11.77 -9.73 -30.53
N ASP A 4 11.81 -9.95 -29.23
CA ASP A 4 11.48 -11.23 -28.61
C ASP A 4 9.95 -11.39 -28.69
N THR A 5 9.47 -12.00 -29.77
CA THR A 5 8.14 -12.61 -29.79
C THR A 5 8.15 -13.64 -28.67
N ALA A 6 7.41 -13.40 -27.58
CA ALA A 6 7.30 -14.32 -26.46
C ALA A 6 7.10 -15.75 -27.01
N SER A 7 8.14 -16.58 -26.92
CA SER A 7 8.07 -17.95 -27.41
C SER A 7 6.96 -18.64 -26.63
N VAL A 8 5.96 -19.18 -27.33
CA VAL A 8 4.87 -19.94 -26.71
C VAL A 8 5.48 -21.01 -25.80
N ARG A 9 5.18 -20.95 -24.50
CA ARG A 9 5.69 -21.90 -23.51
C ARG A 9 4.83 -23.17 -23.55
N ASP A 10 5.23 -24.15 -24.35
CA ASP A 10 4.47 -25.40 -24.53
C ASP A 10 4.61 -26.37 -23.34
N ASP A 11 5.59 -26.15 -22.46
CA ASP A 11 5.88 -26.97 -21.28
C ASP A 11 5.06 -26.57 -20.04
N ILE A 12 4.16 -25.59 -20.16
CA ILE A 12 3.38 -25.02 -19.06
C ILE A 12 1.91 -24.91 -19.46
N VAL A 13 1.03 -25.24 -18.52
CA VAL A 13 -0.41 -24.92 -18.59
C VAL A 13 -0.82 -24.19 -17.32
N VAL A 14 -1.50 -23.06 -17.48
CA VAL A 14 -2.22 -22.37 -16.41
C VAL A 14 -3.67 -22.82 -16.46
N CYS A 15 -4.29 -23.07 -15.31
CA CYS A 15 -5.69 -23.47 -15.26
C CYS A 15 -6.46 -22.75 -14.16
N SER A 16 -7.75 -22.55 -14.41
CA SER A 16 -8.71 -21.98 -13.46
C SER A 16 -10.12 -22.49 -13.81
N PHE A 17 -11.10 -22.24 -12.94
CA PHE A 17 -12.51 -22.30 -13.29
C PHE A 17 -13.25 -21.06 -12.82
N TYR A 18 -14.48 -20.87 -13.28
CA TYR A 18 -15.33 -19.73 -12.90
C TYR A 18 -16.81 -20.12 -12.90
N THR A 19 -17.64 -19.42 -12.12
CA THR A 19 -19.09 -19.65 -12.11
C THR A 19 -19.79 -18.90 -13.23
N ASP A 20 -20.97 -19.35 -13.62
CA ASP A 20 -21.75 -18.87 -14.75
C ASP A 20 -22.37 -17.47 -14.60
N ASP A 21 -22.10 -16.76 -13.50
CA ASP A 21 -22.53 -15.38 -13.29
C ASP A 21 -21.64 -14.34 -13.99
N ASP A 22 -22.26 -13.20 -14.33
CA ASP A 22 -21.61 -12.12 -15.08
C ASP A 22 -20.33 -11.59 -14.42
N TYR A 23 -20.26 -11.63 -13.08
CA TYR A 23 -19.09 -11.15 -12.34
C TYR A 23 -17.89 -12.06 -12.61
N TYR A 24 -18.04 -13.38 -12.43
CA TYR A 24 -16.94 -14.32 -12.67
C TYR A 24 -16.66 -14.57 -14.16
N ARG A 25 -17.65 -14.40 -15.07
CA ARG A 25 -17.42 -14.35 -16.52
C ARG A 25 -16.50 -13.20 -16.92
N ALA A 26 -16.72 -12.00 -16.39
CA ALA A 26 -15.85 -10.85 -16.69
C ALA A 26 -14.40 -11.05 -16.19
N HIS A 27 -14.23 -11.69 -15.04
CA HIS A 27 -12.90 -12.08 -14.54
C HIS A 27 -12.26 -13.18 -15.41
N ALA A 28 -13.04 -14.16 -15.87
CA ALA A 28 -12.57 -15.19 -16.79
C ALA A 28 -12.05 -14.60 -18.11
N ASP A 29 -12.76 -13.65 -18.70
CA ASP A 29 -12.32 -12.95 -19.91
C ASP A 29 -11.04 -12.13 -19.67
N THR A 30 -10.95 -11.46 -18.52
CA THR A 30 -9.77 -10.71 -18.10
C THR A 30 -8.56 -11.63 -17.93
N LEU A 31 -8.72 -12.74 -17.21
CA LEU A 31 -7.68 -13.73 -17.00
C LEU A 31 -7.23 -14.36 -18.32
N ARG A 32 -8.18 -14.64 -19.23
CA ARG A 32 -7.89 -15.15 -20.57
C ARG A 32 -6.97 -14.22 -21.34
N GLY A 33 -7.37 -12.96 -21.51
CA GLY A 33 -6.53 -11.97 -22.20
C GLY A 33 -5.17 -11.77 -21.53
N ASN A 34 -5.14 -11.84 -20.20
CA ASN A 34 -3.92 -11.72 -19.40
C ASN A 34 -2.93 -12.87 -19.62
N VAL A 35 -3.37 -14.13 -19.53
CA VAL A 35 -2.50 -15.32 -19.66
C VAL A 35 -2.10 -15.58 -21.11
N GLU A 36 -3.05 -15.45 -22.05
CA GLU A 36 -2.75 -15.61 -23.48
C GLU A 36 -1.77 -14.53 -23.96
N GLY A 37 -1.89 -13.29 -23.45
CA GLY A 37 -0.95 -12.20 -23.71
C GLY A 37 0.48 -12.47 -23.22
N LEU A 38 0.68 -13.39 -22.27
CA LEU A 38 1.99 -13.84 -21.80
C LEU A 38 2.55 -15.02 -22.62
N GLY A 39 1.82 -15.52 -23.61
CA GLY A 39 2.24 -16.67 -24.43
C GLY A 39 2.18 -18.01 -23.67
N VAL A 40 1.29 -18.12 -22.68
CA VAL A 40 1.11 -19.33 -21.85
C VAL A 40 -0.27 -19.95 -22.16
N GLN A 41 -0.34 -21.28 -22.22
CA GLN A 41 -1.60 -22.00 -22.43
C GLN A 41 -2.52 -21.83 -21.21
N LEU A 42 -3.80 -21.52 -21.46
CA LEU A 42 -4.84 -21.43 -20.42
C LEU A 42 -5.92 -22.50 -20.62
N GLU A 43 -6.18 -23.27 -19.57
CA GLU A 43 -7.33 -24.17 -19.46
C GLU A 43 -8.36 -23.59 -18.48
N LEU A 44 -9.51 -23.17 -18.98
CA LEU A 44 -10.52 -22.45 -18.22
C LEU A 44 -11.88 -23.12 -18.35
N GLU A 45 -12.44 -23.58 -17.22
CA GLU A 45 -13.74 -24.26 -17.19
C GLU A 45 -14.84 -23.39 -16.56
N GLU A 46 -16.00 -23.33 -17.21
CA GLU A 46 -17.21 -22.76 -16.62
C GLU A 46 -17.91 -23.83 -15.78
N ILE A 47 -18.15 -23.55 -14.50
CA ILE A 47 -18.84 -24.44 -13.59
C ILE A 47 -20.20 -23.88 -13.19
N HIS A 48 -21.20 -24.76 -13.11
CA HIS A 48 -22.54 -24.38 -12.66
C HIS A 48 -22.70 -24.73 -11.18
N LYS A 49 -23.28 -23.77 -10.45
CA LYS A 49 -23.63 -23.93 -9.04
C LYS A 49 -24.92 -24.75 -8.94
N GLY A 50 -24.89 -25.86 -8.19
CA GLY A 50 -26.07 -26.62 -7.85
C GLY A 50 -27.03 -25.82 -6.93
N PRO A 51 -28.32 -26.19 -6.87
CA PRO A 51 -29.31 -25.48 -6.04
C PRO A 51 -28.96 -25.49 -4.55
N ASP A 52 -28.25 -26.52 -4.08
CA ASP A 52 -27.84 -26.69 -2.67
C ASP A 52 -26.34 -26.43 -2.44
N ASP A 53 -25.57 -26.16 -3.50
CA ASP A 53 -24.13 -25.90 -3.36
C ASP A 53 -23.90 -24.57 -2.65
N ASP A 54 -22.96 -24.54 -1.72
CA ASP A 54 -22.44 -23.29 -1.18
C ASP A 54 -21.02 -22.99 -1.68
N TRP A 55 -20.42 -21.93 -1.16
CA TRP A 55 -19.09 -21.49 -1.58
C TRP A 55 -17.99 -22.52 -1.25
N ALA A 56 -18.14 -23.29 -0.17
CA ALA A 56 -17.20 -24.35 0.17
C ALA A 56 -17.27 -25.50 -0.85
N ASP A 57 -18.48 -25.83 -1.30
CA ASP A 57 -18.70 -26.87 -2.31
C ASP A 57 -18.11 -26.46 -3.67
N LEU A 58 -18.23 -25.19 -4.05
CA LEU A 58 -17.60 -24.64 -5.25
C LEU A 58 -16.07 -24.63 -5.17
N THR A 59 -15.50 -24.17 -4.05
CA THR A 59 -14.03 -24.12 -3.87
C THR A 59 -13.41 -25.50 -3.85
N ARG A 60 -14.07 -26.49 -3.22
CA ARG A 60 -13.64 -27.89 -3.18
C ARG A 60 -13.43 -28.50 -4.57
N ARG A 61 -14.22 -28.12 -5.58
CA ARG A 61 -14.07 -28.60 -6.97
C ARG A 61 -12.69 -28.35 -7.57
N LYS A 62 -11.93 -27.38 -7.04
CA LYS A 62 -10.53 -27.10 -7.42
C LYS A 62 -9.64 -28.32 -7.39
N ILE A 63 -9.81 -29.18 -6.38
CA ILE A 63 -8.97 -30.36 -6.23
C ILE A 63 -9.19 -31.34 -7.38
N GLY A 64 -10.44 -31.69 -7.66
CA GLY A 64 -10.79 -32.62 -8.73
C GLY A 64 -10.38 -32.09 -10.10
N PHE A 65 -10.71 -30.82 -10.38
CA PHE A 65 -10.35 -30.14 -11.63
C PHE A 65 -8.84 -30.14 -11.86
N LEU A 66 -8.06 -29.64 -10.89
CA LEU A 66 -6.61 -29.54 -11.03
C LEU A 66 -5.93 -30.90 -11.20
N ASN A 67 -6.43 -31.93 -10.52
CA ASN A 67 -5.95 -33.30 -10.73
C ASN A 67 -6.26 -33.79 -12.16
N GLY A 68 -7.44 -33.47 -12.70
CA GLY A 68 -7.79 -33.74 -14.09
C GLY A 68 -6.83 -33.10 -15.08
N VAL A 69 -6.53 -31.81 -14.91
CA VAL A 69 -5.56 -31.07 -15.74
C VAL A 69 -4.16 -31.71 -15.65
N CYS A 70 -3.72 -32.12 -14.45
CA CYS A 70 -2.46 -32.82 -14.27
C CYS A 70 -2.39 -34.17 -15.00
N LEU A 71 -3.49 -34.92 -15.04
CA LEU A 71 -3.57 -36.20 -15.75
C LEU A 71 -3.62 -36.02 -17.27
N ALA A 72 -4.29 -34.97 -17.75
CA ALA A 72 -4.37 -34.64 -19.17
C ALA A 72 -3.04 -34.11 -19.73
N ASN A 73 -2.21 -33.50 -18.87
CA ASN A 73 -0.93 -32.88 -19.25
C ASN A 73 0.25 -33.50 -18.46
N PRO A 74 0.60 -34.79 -18.71
CA PRO A 74 1.59 -35.50 -17.89
C PRO A 74 3.00 -34.88 -17.95
N ASP A 75 3.35 -34.30 -19.09
CA ASP A 75 4.65 -33.72 -19.45
C ASP A 75 4.73 -32.20 -19.25
N LYS A 76 3.63 -31.54 -18.88
CA LYS A 76 3.60 -30.08 -18.62
C LYS A 76 3.51 -29.75 -17.14
N ARG A 77 4.16 -28.67 -16.73
CA ARG A 77 3.95 -28.07 -15.41
C ARG A 77 2.57 -27.40 -15.37
N VAL A 78 1.82 -27.65 -14.31
CA VAL A 78 0.44 -27.16 -14.16
C VAL A 78 0.39 -26.10 -13.08
N TYR A 79 -0.14 -24.92 -13.39
CA TYR A 79 -0.31 -23.82 -12.44
C TYR A 79 -1.79 -23.54 -12.22
N TRP A 80 -2.21 -23.59 -10.97
CA TRP A 80 -3.50 -23.04 -10.58
C TRP A 80 -3.39 -21.53 -10.38
N ILE A 81 -4.41 -20.80 -10.82
CA ILE A 81 -4.65 -19.41 -10.46
C ILE A 81 -6.14 -19.22 -10.16
N ASP A 82 -6.51 -18.51 -9.09
CA ASP A 82 -7.92 -18.15 -8.88
C ASP A 82 -8.37 -17.17 -9.99
N VAL A 83 -9.61 -17.31 -10.49
CA VAL A 83 -10.08 -16.55 -11.66
C VAL A 83 -10.06 -15.02 -11.47
N ASP A 84 -10.23 -14.55 -10.24
CA ASP A 84 -10.21 -13.13 -9.91
C ASP A 84 -8.78 -12.55 -9.74
N CYS A 85 -7.75 -13.38 -9.93
CA CYS A 85 -6.35 -12.97 -9.89
C CYS A 85 -5.81 -12.64 -11.30
N SER A 86 -4.60 -12.08 -11.37
CA SER A 86 -3.96 -11.73 -12.64
C SER A 86 -2.46 -11.97 -12.61
N LEU A 87 -1.89 -12.35 -13.76
CA LEU A 87 -0.46 -12.49 -14.00
C LEU A 87 0.08 -11.31 -14.81
N LEU A 88 0.90 -10.46 -14.20
CA LEU A 88 1.54 -9.33 -14.89
C LEU A 88 2.73 -9.78 -15.75
N ALA A 89 3.31 -10.94 -15.41
CA ALA A 89 4.43 -11.57 -16.10
C ALA A 89 4.46 -13.07 -15.74
N PHE A 90 5.29 -13.85 -16.44
CA PHE A 90 5.61 -15.24 -16.07
C PHE A 90 7.14 -15.39 -15.89
N PRO A 91 7.69 -15.02 -14.71
CA PRO A 91 9.13 -14.95 -14.50
C PRO A 91 9.82 -16.30 -14.63
N GLU A 92 11.10 -16.30 -15.01
CA GLU A 92 11.85 -17.54 -15.25
C GLU A 92 11.98 -18.44 -14.01
N PHE A 93 12.05 -17.87 -12.81
CA PHE A 93 12.07 -18.66 -11.57
C PHE A 93 10.73 -19.35 -11.25
N ILE A 94 9.63 -18.86 -11.84
CA ILE A 94 8.33 -19.54 -11.84
C ILE A 94 8.34 -20.57 -12.95
N ALA A 95 8.63 -20.14 -14.18
CA ALA A 95 8.54 -20.94 -15.39
C ALA A 95 9.43 -22.17 -15.39
N SER A 96 10.67 -22.03 -14.92
CA SER A 96 11.70 -23.06 -14.93
C SER A 96 11.97 -23.65 -13.55
N THR A 97 10.98 -23.64 -12.66
CA THR A 97 11.13 -24.26 -11.34
C THR A 97 11.45 -25.75 -11.47
N THR A 98 12.39 -26.22 -10.64
CA THR A 98 12.74 -27.63 -10.48
C THR A 98 12.10 -28.25 -9.24
N ALA A 99 11.39 -27.46 -8.43
CA ALA A 99 10.73 -27.96 -7.22
C ALA A 99 9.49 -28.77 -7.58
N ASP A 100 9.13 -29.74 -6.75
CA ASP A 100 7.90 -30.53 -6.94
C ASP A 100 6.66 -29.63 -6.82
N LEU A 101 6.71 -28.66 -5.90
CA LEU A 101 5.69 -27.63 -5.71
C LEU A 101 6.30 -26.23 -5.64
N ILE A 102 5.61 -25.24 -6.21
CA ILE A 102 5.94 -23.83 -6.07
C ILE A 102 4.69 -23.04 -5.67
N GLY A 103 4.79 -22.07 -4.76
CA GLY A 103 3.62 -21.29 -4.37
C GLY A 103 3.91 -20.23 -3.32
N PHE A 104 2.91 -19.43 -2.99
CA PHE A 104 3.02 -18.49 -1.87
C PHE A 104 2.81 -19.20 -0.54
N GLN A 105 3.51 -18.73 0.49
CA GLN A 105 3.23 -19.14 1.86
C GLN A 105 1.90 -18.52 2.33
N ARG A 106 1.11 -19.25 3.13
CA ARG A 106 -0.16 -18.78 3.72
C ARG A 106 -0.06 -17.38 4.33
N GLY A 107 -0.91 -16.47 3.84
CA GLY A 107 -0.94 -15.06 4.20
C GLY A 107 0.15 -14.20 3.56
N PHE A 108 0.78 -14.70 2.49
CA PHE A 108 1.93 -14.07 1.82
C PHE A 108 3.08 -13.78 2.80
N GLY A 109 3.39 -14.79 3.62
CA GLY A 109 4.40 -14.71 4.68
C GLY A 109 5.83 -14.51 4.17
N THR A 110 6.72 -14.16 5.09
CA THR A 110 8.17 -14.12 4.84
C THR A 110 8.83 -15.39 5.40
N PRO A 111 10.06 -15.75 4.97
CA PRO A 111 10.78 -16.89 5.50
C PRO A 111 10.89 -16.90 7.04
N SER A 112 11.00 -15.73 7.68
CA SER A 112 11.03 -15.62 9.15
C SER A 112 9.73 -16.04 9.84
N SER A 113 8.66 -16.19 9.08
CA SER A 113 7.34 -16.63 9.53
C SER A 113 6.91 -17.96 8.90
N ILE A 114 7.83 -18.70 8.26
CA ILE A 114 7.52 -19.96 7.57
C ILE A 114 7.09 -21.08 8.53
N GLY A 115 6.23 -21.98 8.04
CA GLY A 115 5.90 -23.25 8.71
C GLY A 115 4.79 -23.17 9.77
N TYR A 116 4.62 -24.27 10.49
CA TYR A 116 3.45 -24.49 11.37
C TYR A 116 3.51 -23.80 12.73
N LEU A 117 4.64 -23.17 13.08
CA LEU A 117 4.75 -22.40 14.32
C LEU A 117 3.92 -21.11 14.28
N SER A 118 3.67 -20.57 13.09
CA SER A 118 2.98 -19.29 12.88
C SER A 118 1.62 -19.44 12.18
N LYS A 119 1.41 -20.53 11.43
CA LYS A 119 0.20 -20.80 10.63
C LYS A 119 -0.28 -22.24 10.83
N THR A 120 -1.58 -22.47 10.64
CA THR A 120 -2.15 -23.82 10.64
C THR A 120 -2.05 -24.51 9.27
N ARG A 121 -1.79 -23.73 8.22
CA ARG A 121 -1.65 -24.18 6.82
C ARG A 121 -0.38 -23.60 6.22
N PHE A 122 0.25 -24.35 5.33
CA PHE A 122 1.52 -23.95 4.72
C PHE A 122 1.34 -23.05 3.50
N TRP A 123 0.48 -23.44 2.57
CA TRP A 123 0.31 -22.82 1.26
C TRP A 123 -0.84 -21.80 1.21
N GLU A 124 -0.69 -20.77 0.38
CA GLU A 124 -1.78 -19.90 -0.02
C GLU A 124 -2.44 -20.48 -1.30
N PRO A 125 -3.75 -20.83 -1.27
CA PRO A 125 -4.41 -21.60 -2.33
C PRO A 125 -4.80 -20.79 -3.59
N CYS A 126 -4.22 -19.61 -3.80
CA CYS A 126 -4.61 -18.72 -4.91
C CYS A 126 -3.70 -18.78 -6.14
N PHE A 127 -2.45 -19.21 -5.94
CA PHE A 127 -1.48 -19.43 -7.00
C PHE A 127 -0.42 -20.42 -6.54
N PHE A 128 -0.36 -21.56 -7.24
CA PHE A 128 0.66 -22.58 -7.00
C PHE A 128 0.87 -23.45 -8.23
N GLY A 129 2.10 -23.90 -8.43
CA GLY A 129 2.53 -24.76 -9.51
C GLY A 129 2.84 -26.17 -9.03
N ILE A 130 2.43 -27.15 -9.83
CA ILE A 130 2.65 -28.58 -9.66
C ILE A 130 3.55 -29.06 -10.80
N ASN A 131 4.69 -29.65 -10.44
CA ASN A 131 5.65 -30.14 -11.42
C ASN A 131 5.23 -31.49 -12.01
N THR A 132 5.98 -31.95 -13.01
CA THR A 132 5.77 -33.24 -13.70
C THR A 132 6.36 -34.43 -12.94
N THR A 133 7.04 -34.18 -11.81
CA THR A 133 7.70 -35.22 -11.04
C THR A 133 6.70 -36.20 -10.43
N PRO A 134 7.10 -37.48 -10.21
CA PRO A 134 6.22 -38.45 -9.57
C PRO A 134 5.72 -38.01 -8.19
N ALA A 135 6.55 -37.28 -7.42
CA ALA A 135 6.18 -36.78 -6.10
C ALA A 135 5.10 -35.68 -6.18
N ALA A 136 5.25 -34.73 -7.10
CA ALA A 136 4.26 -33.67 -7.33
C ALA A 136 2.91 -34.23 -7.80
N ARG A 137 2.95 -35.19 -8.75
CA ARG A 137 1.74 -35.85 -9.25
C ARG A 137 1.06 -36.70 -8.18
N LYS A 138 1.84 -37.42 -7.36
CA LYS A 138 1.31 -38.17 -6.21
C LYS A 138 0.63 -37.23 -5.21
N PHE A 139 1.24 -36.08 -4.90
CA PHE A 139 0.62 -35.08 -4.03
C PHE A 139 -0.76 -34.66 -4.55
N MET A 140 -0.89 -34.39 -5.85
CA MET A 140 -2.19 -34.01 -6.41
C MET A 140 -3.20 -35.16 -6.39
N ALA A 141 -2.77 -36.39 -6.71
CA ALA A 141 -3.62 -37.58 -6.68
C ALA A 141 -4.12 -37.91 -5.26
N ASP A 142 -3.27 -37.75 -4.24
CA ASP A 142 -3.63 -37.94 -2.84
C ASP A 142 -4.62 -36.86 -2.38
N ALA A 143 -4.42 -35.60 -2.76
CA ALA A 143 -5.36 -34.51 -2.43
C ALA A 143 -6.76 -34.80 -3.02
N ALA A 144 -6.83 -35.26 -4.27
CA ALA A 144 -8.09 -35.67 -4.90
C ALA A 144 -8.70 -36.92 -4.26
N THR A 145 -7.88 -37.82 -3.74
CA THR A 145 -8.37 -39.00 -2.99
C THR A 145 -8.97 -38.58 -1.65
N PHE A 146 -8.28 -37.73 -0.89
CA PHE A 146 -8.78 -37.18 0.37
C PHE A 146 -10.05 -36.36 0.17
N GLU A 147 -10.10 -35.55 -0.88
CA GLU A 147 -11.30 -34.80 -1.24
C GLU A 147 -12.48 -35.74 -1.53
N ARG A 148 -12.32 -36.87 -2.23
CA ARG A 148 -13.44 -37.78 -2.47
C ARG A 148 -13.83 -38.63 -1.26
N GLU A 149 -12.86 -39.03 -0.44
CA GLU A 149 -13.07 -40.05 0.60
C GLU A 149 -13.44 -39.46 1.97
N MET A 150 -13.04 -38.22 2.27
CA MET A 150 -13.35 -37.60 3.55
C MET A 150 -14.75 -36.95 3.53
N ASP A 151 -15.58 -37.33 4.49
CA ASP A 151 -16.95 -36.81 4.69
C ASP A 151 -16.99 -35.46 5.43
N ILE A 152 -15.90 -34.69 5.36
CA ILE A 152 -15.78 -33.38 6.03
C ILE A 152 -16.27 -32.26 5.11
N LYS A 153 -16.89 -31.24 5.70
CA LYS A 153 -17.20 -29.99 5.00
C LYS A 153 -16.01 -29.03 5.09
N ALA A 154 -15.15 -29.09 4.09
CA ALA A 154 -13.93 -28.29 4.01
C ALA A 154 -13.70 -27.72 2.60
N THR A 155 -12.91 -26.66 2.54
CA THR A 155 -12.46 -25.99 1.32
C THR A 155 -11.24 -26.69 0.71
N ASP A 156 -10.90 -26.36 -0.53
CA ASP A 156 -9.72 -26.85 -1.26
C ASP A 156 -8.42 -26.79 -0.45
N ASP A 157 -8.18 -25.69 0.26
CA ASP A 157 -6.97 -25.50 1.05
C ASP A 157 -6.83 -26.50 2.20
N TYR A 158 -7.89 -27.23 2.57
CA TYR A 158 -7.83 -28.29 3.57
C TYR A 158 -7.22 -29.56 2.96
N PHE A 159 -7.73 -29.99 1.82
CA PHE A 159 -7.30 -31.22 1.16
C PHE A 159 -5.87 -31.10 0.61
N PHE A 160 -5.49 -29.92 0.11
CA PHE A 160 -4.10 -29.63 -0.21
C PHE A 160 -3.19 -29.73 1.02
N GLU A 161 -3.64 -29.22 2.17
CA GLU A 161 -2.87 -29.28 3.40
C GLU A 161 -2.71 -30.71 3.92
N GLU A 162 -3.74 -31.55 3.84
CA GLU A 162 -3.63 -32.97 4.22
C GLU A 162 -2.68 -33.73 3.29
N SER A 163 -2.77 -33.51 1.98
CA SER A 163 -1.80 -34.09 1.05
C SER A 163 -0.38 -33.59 1.30
N TRP A 164 -0.22 -32.31 1.65
CA TRP A 164 1.08 -31.73 1.98
C TRP A 164 1.65 -32.35 3.25
N ARG A 165 0.83 -32.61 4.28
CA ARG A 165 1.25 -33.32 5.49
C ARG A 165 1.65 -34.76 5.22
N ALA A 166 0.95 -35.44 4.30
CA ALA A 166 1.24 -36.83 3.93
C ALA A 166 2.51 -36.97 3.08
N ASN A 167 2.78 -36.02 2.18
CA ASN A 167 3.82 -36.14 1.16
C ASN A 167 5.04 -35.22 1.36
N GLY A 168 4.86 -34.07 2.01
CA GLY A 168 5.81 -32.96 2.01
C GLY A 168 7.21 -33.27 2.57
N ALA A 169 7.34 -34.29 3.43
CA ALA A 169 8.64 -34.74 3.93
C ALA A 169 9.56 -35.31 2.84
N ASN A 170 9.00 -35.73 1.70
CA ASN A 170 9.72 -36.32 0.58
C ASN A 170 9.66 -35.45 -0.69
N MET A 171 9.26 -34.18 -0.55
CA MET A 171 9.10 -33.26 -1.67
C MET A 171 10.05 -32.08 -1.54
N THR A 172 10.59 -31.66 -2.67
CA THR A 172 11.19 -30.33 -2.83
C THR A 172 10.10 -29.29 -3.04
N PHE A 173 10.28 -28.11 -2.49
CA PHE A 173 9.33 -27.02 -2.67
C PHE A 173 10.04 -25.68 -2.81
N GLN A 174 9.41 -24.76 -3.54
CA GLN A 174 9.88 -23.40 -3.74
C GLN A 174 8.83 -22.42 -3.22
N ILE A 175 9.23 -21.51 -2.35
CA ILE A 175 8.35 -20.44 -1.88
C ILE A 175 8.54 -19.21 -2.77
N ILE A 176 7.42 -18.72 -3.29
CA ILE A 176 7.37 -17.46 -4.00
C ILE A 176 7.50 -16.33 -2.96
N PRO A 177 8.48 -15.43 -3.11
CA PRO A 177 8.67 -14.34 -2.18
C PRO A 177 7.45 -13.41 -2.11
N SER A 178 7.08 -12.96 -0.92
CA SER A 178 5.96 -12.05 -0.69
C SER A 178 5.97 -10.81 -1.62
N PRO A 179 7.12 -10.15 -1.90
CA PRO A 179 7.17 -9.01 -2.82
C PRO A 179 6.78 -9.33 -4.28
N ALA A 180 6.74 -10.60 -4.68
CA ALA A 180 6.28 -11.00 -6.01
C ALA A 180 4.75 -10.84 -6.18
N MET A 181 4.01 -10.68 -5.08
CA MET A 181 2.62 -10.23 -5.11
C MET A 181 2.58 -8.70 -5.09
N LEU A 182 1.88 -8.11 -6.04
CA LEU A 182 1.85 -6.67 -6.26
C LEU A 182 1.51 -5.86 -5.00
N SER A 183 0.48 -6.26 -4.24
CA SER A 183 0.06 -5.54 -3.03
C SER A 183 1.06 -5.64 -1.86
N LYS A 184 2.06 -6.52 -1.96
CA LYS A 184 3.16 -6.68 -1.00
C LYS A 184 4.50 -6.27 -1.59
N ALA A 185 4.51 -5.82 -2.84
CA ALA A 185 5.73 -5.50 -3.53
C ALA A 185 6.48 -4.39 -2.79
N GLN A 186 7.79 -4.55 -2.69
CA GLN A 186 8.69 -3.58 -2.07
C GLN A 186 9.73 -3.18 -3.10
N ALA A 187 9.78 -1.88 -3.40
CA ALA A 187 10.55 -1.28 -4.51
C ALA A 187 11.99 -1.77 -4.59
N ASP A 188 12.55 -2.09 -3.43
CA ASP A 188 13.94 -2.42 -3.19
C ASP A 188 14.18 -3.93 -3.01
N SER A 189 13.16 -4.79 -3.19
CA SER A 189 13.29 -6.24 -3.03
C SER A 189 14.11 -6.89 -4.15
N GLY A 190 14.27 -6.23 -5.29
CA GLY A 190 14.85 -6.82 -6.50
C GLY A 190 13.96 -7.89 -7.14
N ILE A 191 12.71 -8.02 -6.67
CA ILE A 191 11.75 -9.00 -7.16
C ILE A 191 10.66 -8.25 -7.90
N THR A 192 10.57 -8.51 -9.20
CA THR A 192 9.50 -8.00 -10.03
C THR A 192 8.19 -8.72 -9.68
N PRO A 193 7.14 -8.01 -9.22
CA PRO A 193 5.85 -8.60 -8.97
C PRO A 193 5.24 -9.06 -10.28
N PHE A 194 4.75 -10.28 -10.25
CA PHE A 194 4.12 -10.92 -11.40
C PHE A 194 2.70 -11.35 -11.08
N PHE A 195 2.29 -11.33 -9.80
CA PHE A 195 0.98 -11.81 -9.36
C PHE A 195 0.19 -10.69 -8.68
N SER A 196 -1.09 -10.58 -9.02
CA SER A 196 -2.04 -9.69 -8.35
C SER A 196 -3.26 -10.49 -7.88
N PHE A 197 -3.68 -10.24 -6.64
CA PHE A 197 -4.83 -10.92 -6.03
C PHE A 197 -6.11 -10.10 -6.19
N GLY A 198 -7.19 -10.74 -6.63
CA GLY A 198 -8.51 -10.13 -6.78
C GLY A 198 -9.16 -9.76 -5.46
N ALA A 199 -9.89 -8.65 -5.41
CA ALA A 199 -10.66 -8.28 -4.23
C ALA A 199 -12.02 -9.00 -4.21
N SER A 200 -12.08 -10.34 -4.22
CA SER A 200 -13.36 -11.04 -4.01
C SER A 200 -13.73 -11.06 -2.52
N GLY A 201 -14.75 -10.27 -2.20
CA GLY A 201 -15.35 -10.25 -0.87
C GLY A 201 -16.32 -11.40 -0.73
N ASN A 202 -15.96 -12.47 -0.01
CA ASN A 202 -16.90 -13.42 0.61
C ASN A 202 -16.27 -14.32 1.71
N VAL A 203 -14.94 -14.39 1.80
CA VAL A 203 -14.20 -15.23 2.77
C VAL A 203 -14.60 -14.97 4.24
N ALA A 204 -15.02 -13.75 4.58
CA ALA A 204 -15.34 -13.38 5.96
C ALA A 204 -16.73 -13.85 6.46
N GLU A 205 -17.63 -14.30 5.58
CA GLU A 205 -18.99 -14.72 5.97
C GLU A 205 -19.15 -16.21 6.26
N PHE A 206 -18.20 -17.05 5.81
CA PHE A 206 -18.33 -18.51 5.89
C PHE A 206 -17.22 -19.22 6.67
N LYS A 207 -16.23 -18.48 7.17
CA LYS A 207 -15.09 -19.03 7.93
C LYS A 207 -15.50 -19.87 9.16
N ASP A 208 -16.65 -19.57 9.77
CA ASP A 208 -17.17 -20.25 10.95
C ASP A 208 -18.11 -21.44 10.61
N LYS A 209 -18.32 -21.73 9.31
CA LYS A 209 -19.23 -22.79 8.82
C LYS A 209 -18.51 -23.98 8.18
N VAL A 210 -17.19 -23.95 8.10
CA VAL A 210 -16.35 -24.98 7.47
C VAL A 210 -15.24 -25.43 8.44
N GLU A 211 -14.85 -26.69 8.36
CA GLU A 211 -13.79 -27.21 9.23
C GLU A 211 -12.43 -26.54 8.95
N GLN A 212 -11.66 -26.32 10.01
CA GLN A 212 -10.35 -25.67 9.97
C GLN A 212 -9.34 -26.49 10.74
N HIS A 213 -8.10 -26.59 10.23
CA HIS A 213 -6.99 -27.18 10.98
C HIS A 213 -6.76 -26.45 12.31
N SER A 214 -6.81 -27.19 13.41
CA SER A 214 -6.35 -26.74 14.73
C SER A 214 -4.85 -27.02 14.87
N ALA A 215 -4.12 -26.17 15.61
CA ALA A 215 -2.67 -26.31 15.74
C ALA A 215 -2.31 -27.61 16.49
N ILE A 216 -1.63 -28.54 15.82
CA ILE A 216 -1.19 -29.80 16.40
C ILE A 216 0.21 -29.60 17.00
N GLY A 217 0.34 -29.72 18.33
CA GLY A 217 1.63 -29.84 19.02
C GLY A 217 1.99 -28.71 19.98
N GLY A 218 1.46 -28.78 21.21
CA GLY A 218 1.99 -28.04 22.36
C GLY A 218 1.85 -28.89 23.61
N LYS A 219 2.97 -29.44 24.11
CA LYS A 219 3.03 -30.10 25.43
C LYS A 219 2.44 -29.16 26.48
N ALA A 220 1.64 -29.73 27.38
CA ALA A 220 1.01 -29.06 28.51
C ALA A 220 1.99 -28.15 29.26
N VAL A 221 1.89 -26.84 29.04
CA VAL A 221 2.40 -25.83 29.97
C VAL A 221 1.31 -25.64 31.03
N GLY A 222 1.69 -25.88 32.29
CA GLY A 222 0.79 -25.99 33.43
C GLY A 222 -0.28 -24.90 33.55
N ALA A 223 -1.38 -25.29 34.20
CA ALA A 223 -2.68 -24.62 34.33
C ALA A 223 -2.69 -23.20 34.93
N VAL A 224 -1.55 -22.52 35.07
CA VAL A 224 -1.44 -21.12 35.48
C VAL A 224 -1.05 -20.20 34.32
N GLY A 225 -0.43 -20.72 33.25
CA GLY A 225 -0.07 -19.95 32.04
C GLY A 225 -1.18 -19.85 30.99
N GLY A 226 -2.06 -20.86 30.91
CA GLY A 226 -3.14 -20.94 29.92
C GLY A 226 -4.24 -19.88 30.11
N ALA A 227 -4.54 -19.49 31.35
CA ALA A 227 -5.50 -18.43 31.63
C ALA A 227 -4.99 -17.05 31.17
N LEU A 228 -3.68 -16.80 31.26
CA LEU A 228 -3.09 -15.52 30.86
C LEU A 228 -2.95 -15.39 29.34
N ILE A 229 -2.62 -16.49 28.64
CA ILE A 229 -2.52 -16.53 27.18
C ILE A 229 -3.91 -16.54 26.53
N GLY A 230 -4.87 -17.29 27.07
CA GLY A 230 -6.28 -17.28 26.63
C GLY A 230 -6.97 -15.93 26.82
N ALA A 231 -6.64 -15.20 27.89
CA ALA A 231 -7.14 -13.83 28.10
C ALA A 231 -6.53 -12.79 27.13
N MET A 232 -5.33 -13.05 26.60
CA MET A 232 -4.65 -12.18 25.63
C MET A 232 -5.02 -12.49 24.17
N SER A 233 -5.23 -13.77 23.81
CA SER A 233 -5.72 -14.18 22.49
C SER A 233 -7.22 -13.90 22.33
N GLY A 234 -8.02 -14.15 23.37
CA GLY A 234 -9.46 -13.84 23.39
C GLY A 234 -9.75 -12.35 23.23
N ARG A 235 -8.92 -11.46 23.79
CA ARG A 235 -9.03 -10.00 23.57
C ARG A 235 -8.73 -9.56 22.14
N THR A 236 -7.92 -10.31 21.40
CA THR A 236 -7.50 -9.96 20.03
C THR A 236 -8.47 -10.54 19.00
N ALA A 237 -8.94 -11.77 19.22
CA ALA A 237 -10.02 -12.40 18.45
C ALA A 237 -11.36 -11.67 18.68
N ALA A 238 -11.72 -11.34 19.92
CA ALA A 238 -12.91 -10.55 20.23
C ALA A 238 -12.82 -9.13 19.64
N LYS A 239 -11.63 -8.50 19.60
CA LYS A 239 -11.44 -7.23 18.88
C LYS A 239 -11.66 -7.38 17.39
N HIS A 240 -11.19 -8.46 16.76
CA HIS A 240 -11.32 -8.68 15.32
C HIS A 240 -12.78 -8.98 14.92
N VAL A 241 -13.47 -9.80 15.72
CA VAL A 241 -14.91 -10.08 15.60
C VAL A 241 -15.72 -8.82 15.86
N ALA A 242 -15.39 -8.04 16.90
CA ALA A 242 -16.03 -6.76 17.16
C ALA A 242 -15.77 -5.74 16.05
N LEU A 243 -14.61 -5.76 15.40
CA LEU A 243 -14.30 -4.91 14.26
C LEU A 243 -15.11 -5.30 13.01
N GLN A 244 -15.23 -6.60 12.75
CA GLN A 244 -16.02 -7.17 11.65
C GLN A 244 -17.52 -6.91 11.86
N ALA A 245 -18.02 -7.11 13.08
CA ALA A 245 -19.38 -6.76 13.48
C ALA A 245 -19.61 -5.25 13.38
N ALA A 246 -18.68 -4.41 13.83
CA ALA A 246 -18.76 -2.96 13.69
C ALA A 246 -18.77 -2.54 12.22
N LYS A 247 -17.99 -3.18 11.34
CA LYS A 247 -18.01 -2.93 9.89
C LYS A 247 -19.31 -3.39 9.23
N ARG A 248 -19.89 -4.52 9.65
CA ARG A 248 -21.20 -4.99 9.15
C ARG A 248 -22.34 -4.08 9.61
N VAL A 249 -22.35 -3.68 10.87
CA VAL A 249 -23.31 -2.71 11.42
C VAL A 249 -23.14 -1.35 10.73
N GLU A 250 -21.91 -0.90 10.52
CA GLU A 250 -21.63 0.34 9.77
C GLU A 250 -22.15 0.30 8.34
N ARG A 251 -22.00 -0.82 7.62
CA ARG A 251 -22.55 -0.99 6.27
C ARG A 251 -24.08 -1.07 6.23
N ALA A 252 -24.71 -1.53 7.31
CA ALA A 252 -26.16 -1.63 7.44
C ALA A 252 -26.81 -0.34 7.97
N LEU A 253 -26.01 0.61 8.48
CA LEU A 253 -26.50 1.89 8.97
C LEU A 253 -26.82 2.82 7.78
N PRO A 254 -27.86 3.67 7.90
CA PRO A 254 -28.04 4.79 6.98
C PRO A 254 -26.75 5.60 6.88
N VAL A 255 -26.40 6.03 5.68
CA VAL A 255 -25.14 6.69 5.31
C VAL A 255 -24.72 7.75 6.34
N GLN A 256 -25.66 8.61 6.76
CA GLN A 256 -25.44 9.66 7.77
C GLN A 256 -25.06 9.13 9.16
N ALA A 257 -25.62 8.00 9.60
CA ALA A 257 -25.32 7.38 10.90
C ALA A 257 -23.96 6.67 10.89
N ALA A 258 -23.61 5.99 9.80
CA ALA A 258 -22.29 5.39 9.59
C ALA A 258 -21.17 6.44 9.63
N HIS A 259 -21.39 7.58 8.97
CA HIS A 259 -20.43 8.69 8.99
C HIS A 259 -20.22 9.28 10.39
N ARG A 260 -21.29 9.43 11.19
CA ARG A 260 -21.18 9.90 12.58
C ARG A 260 -20.37 8.94 13.45
N LEU A 261 -20.52 7.64 13.23
CA LEU A 261 -19.80 6.61 13.99
C LEU A 261 -18.30 6.59 13.65
N ARG A 262 -17.94 6.68 12.36
CA ARG A 262 -16.55 6.83 11.90
C ARG A 262 -15.86 8.02 12.55
N ARG A 263 -16.53 9.18 12.55
CA ARG A 263 -16.02 10.41 13.16
C ARG A 263 -15.77 10.26 14.66
N ILE A 264 -16.66 9.57 15.39
CA ILE A 264 -16.45 9.29 16.82
C ILE A 264 -15.24 8.38 17.02
N ALA A 265 -15.07 7.33 16.20
CA ALA A 265 -13.91 6.43 16.29
C ALA A 265 -12.58 7.16 16.04
N ASP A 266 -12.56 8.09 15.08
CA ASP A 266 -11.39 8.91 14.75
C ASP A 266 -11.07 9.91 15.87
N ARG A 267 -12.07 10.65 16.39
CA ARG A 267 -11.90 11.55 17.56
C ARG A 267 -11.45 10.82 18.83
N THR A 268 -11.95 9.59 19.03
CA THR A 268 -11.61 8.77 20.19
C THR A 268 -10.31 7.97 20.02
N GLY A 269 -9.52 8.23 18.97
CA GLY A 269 -8.21 7.62 18.75
C GLY A 269 -8.25 6.09 18.67
N VAL A 270 -9.43 5.52 18.42
CA VAL A 270 -9.62 4.07 18.24
C VAL A 270 -8.93 3.66 16.95
N THR A 271 -9.00 4.50 15.91
CA THR A 271 -8.26 4.34 14.66
C THR A 271 -6.75 4.30 14.88
N HIS A 272 -6.16 5.20 15.69
CA HIS A 272 -4.74 5.13 16.06
C HIS A 272 -4.37 3.79 16.70
N ARG A 273 -5.20 3.25 17.61
CA ARG A 273 -4.94 1.95 18.26
C ARG A 273 -5.11 0.77 17.30
N LEU A 274 -5.79 0.95 16.17
CA LEU A 274 -5.97 -0.08 15.15
C LEU A 274 -4.91 0.01 14.05
N THR A 275 -4.48 1.22 13.69
CA THR A 275 -3.46 1.49 12.66
C THR A 275 -2.03 1.42 13.22
N ALA A 276 -1.81 1.77 14.50
CA ALA A 276 -0.51 1.58 15.15
C ALA A 276 -0.12 0.10 15.35
N HIS A 277 -1.02 -0.83 15.02
CA HIS A 277 -0.83 -2.27 15.16
C HIS A 277 -0.86 -3.04 13.83
N THR A 278 -0.78 -2.38 12.67
CA THR A 278 -0.65 -3.07 11.37
C THR A 278 0.77 -3.56 11.06
N ALA A 279 1.51 -3.99 12.09
CA ALA A 279 2.56 -4.98 11.91
C ALA A 279 1.87 -6.37 11.88
N GLY A 280 2.28 -7.23 10.94
CA GLY A 280 1.64 -8.51 10.66
C GLY A 280 1.35 -9.39 11.89
N PRO A 281 0.44 -10.37 11.77
CA PRO A 281 0.06 -11.23 12.88
C PRO A 281 1.25 -12.10 13.29
N GLY A 282 1.88 -11.75 14.41
CA GLY A 282 2.93 -12.54 15.06
C GLY A 282 4.02 -11.69 15.70
N SER A 283 3.79 -11.17 16.92
CA SER A 283 4.89 -10.77 17.81
C SER A 283 4.40 -10.62 19.26
N THR A 284 4.69 -11.63 20.06
CA THR A 284 4.71 -11.64 21.53
C THR A 284 5.81 -10.70 22.04
N ARG A 285 5.45 -9.57 22.67
CA ARG A 285 6.35 -8.51 23.22
C ARG A 285 7.28 -7.86 22.15
N PRO A 286 7.44 -6.52 22.13
CA PRO A 286 8.41 -5.92 21.21
C PRO A 286 9.80 -6.41 21.55
N SER A 287 10.51 -6.95 20.54
CA SER A 287 11.92 -7.32 20.66
C SER A 287 12.73 -6.12 21.16
N THR A 288 13.86 -6.37 21.81
CA THR A 288 14.74 -5.29 22.29
C THR A 288 15.15 -4.35 21.15
N GLN A 289 15.29 -4.86 19.92
CA GLN A 289 15.51 -4.09 18.70
C GLN A 289 14.36 -3.13 18.40
N ALA A 290 13.11 -3.61 18.40
CA ALA A 290 11.95 -2.75 18.16
C ALA A 290 11.86 -1.61 19.19
N LYS A 291 12.30 -1.85 20.44
CA LYS A 291 12.41 -0.78 21.45
C LYS A 291 13.49 0.24 21.12
N LEU A 292 14.68 -0.20 20.71
CA LEU A 292 15.77 0.70 20.31
C LEU A 292 15.36 1.59 19.12
N VAL A 293 14.73 1.00 18.09
CA VAL A 293 14.19 1.76 16.94
C VAL A 293 13.15 2.78 17.38
N ASN A 294 12.20 2.40 18.25
CA ASN A 294 11.19 3.33 18.76
C ASN A 294 11.79 4.46 19.60
N TRP A 295 12.80 4.17 20.44
CA TRP A 295 13.50 5.20 21.20
C TRP A 295 14.31 6.13 20.31
N MET A 296 15.00 5.61 19.29
CA MET A 296 15.69 6.40 18.28
C MET A 296 14.76 7.40 17.59
N ILE A 297 13.61 6.93 17.08
CA ILE A 297 12.61 7.80 16.43
C ILE A 297 12.07 8.83 17.43
N SER A 298 11.77 8.42 18.67
CA SER A 298 11.28 9.33 19.70
C SER A 298 12.30 10.40 20.10
N SER A 299 13.60 10.07 20.11
CA SER A 299 14.68 11.04 20.31
C SER A 299 14.75 12.04 19.16
N GLY A 300 14.64 11.56 17.91
CA GLY A 300 14.54 12.43 16.74
C GLY A 300 13.38 13.42 16.85
N GLN A 301 12.19 12.95 17.22
CA GLN A 301 11.00 13.80 17.45
C GLN A 301 11.17 14.85 18.54
N LYS A 302 12.13 14.67 19.45
CA LYS A 302 12.47 15.62 20.52
C LYS A 302 13.63 16.55 20.15
N GLY A 303 14.22 16.41 18.96
CA GLY A 303 15.39 17.18 18.57
C GLY A 303 16.72 16.65 19.10
N ASP A 304 16.76 15.45 19.70
CA ASP A 304 17.97 14.91 20.32
C ASP A 304 18.77 14.04 19.33
N ALA A 305 19.49 14.71 18.42
CA ALA A 305 20.31 14.06 17.40
C ALA A 305 21.41 13.16 18.01
N ALA A 306 21.99 13.55 19.15
CA ALA A 306 23.00 12.74 19.83
C ALA A 306 22.42 11.42 20.35
N ALA A 307 21.20 11.45 20.92
CA ALA A 307 20.52 10.23 21.32
C ALA A 307 20.10 9.37 20.13
N VAL A 308 19.75 9.96 18.98
CA VAL A 308 19.50 9.20 17.73
C VAL A 308 20.73 8.38 17.35
N GLU A 309 21.91 9.01 17.27
CA GLU A 309 23.16 8.30 16.93
C GLU A 309 23.53 7.25 17.99
N ASN A 310 23.36 7.54 19.28
CA ASN A 310 23.59 6.57 20.36
C ASN A 310 22.68 5.34 20.26
N PHE A 311 21.38 5.52 19.99
CA PHE A 311 20.47 4.39 19.82
C PHE A 311 20.75 3.61 18.53
N TYR A 312 21.17 4.28 17.46
CA TYR A 312 21.58 3.60 16.23
C TYR A 312 22.86 2.77 16.42
N GLY A 313 23.88 3.31 17.09
CA GLY A 313 25.10 2.56 17.42
C GLY A 313 24.80 1.30 18.25
N LYS A 314 23.86 1.38 19.20
CA LYS A 314 23.39 0.19 19.95
C LYS A 314 22.68 -0.87 19.10
N ILE A 315 22.13 -0.48 17.95
CA ILE A 315 21.56 -1.42 16.97
C ILE A 315 22.71 -2.06 16.18
N GLU A 316 23.66 -1.27 15.70
CA GLU A 316 24.87 -1.73 14.98
C GLU A 316 25.72 -2.71 15.81
N ASP A 317 25.84 -2.47 17.12
CA ASP A 317 26.56 -3.36 18.04
C ASP A 317 25.94 -4.76 18.16
N ARG A 318 24.67 -4.93 17.74
CA ARG A 318 23.89 -6.16 17.94
C ARG A 318 23.60 -6.89 16.65
N ILE A 319 23.39 -6.15 15.57
CA ILE A 319 22.99 -6.67 14.25
C ILE A 319 23.60 -5.80 13.16
N VAL A 320 23.70 -6.34 11.95
CA VAL A 320 23.84 -5.51 10.74
C VAL A 320 22.49 -4.83 10.49
N PRO A 321 22.38 -3.48 10.56
CA PRO A 321 21.10 -2.81 10.36
C PRO A 321 20.52 -3.12 8.99
N GLY A 322 19.27 -3.57 8.95
CA GLY A 322 18.55 -3.74 7.71
C GLY A 322 18.01 -2.41 7.19
N LYS A 323 17.37 -2.46 6.02
CA LYS A 323 16.68 -1.31 5.43
C LYS A 323 15.64 -0.67 6.36
N PRO A 324 14.84 -1.41 7.15
CA PRO A 324 13.90 -0.80 8.10
C PRO A 324 14.60 0.07 9.16
N GLU A 325 15.75 -0.38 9.68
CA GLU A 325 16.53 0.36 10.67
C GLU A 325 17.19 1.60 10.05
N ILE A 326 17.79 1.47 8.86
CA ILE A 326 18.38 2.59 8.11
C ILE A 326 17.30 3.64 7.79
N ALA A 327 16.15 3.20 7.29
CA ALA A 327 15.03 4.07 6.98
C ALA A 327 14.44 4.74 8.22
N ALA A 328 14.41 4.05 9.36
CA ALA A 328 14.01 4.63 10.64
C ALA A 328 15.02 5.67 11.14
N LYS A 329 16.34 5.45 10.93
CA LYS A 329 17.38 6.42 11.24
C LYS A 329 17.19 7.69 10.40
N GLU A 330 16.97 7.56 9.10
CA GLU A 330 16.75 8.72 8.21
C GLU A 330 15.57 9.57 8.71
N VAL A 331 14.44 8.94 9.03
CA VAL A 331 13.28 9.64 9.58
C VAL A 331 13.57 10.27 10.95
N ALA A 332 14.32 9.59 11.82
CA ALA A 332 14.71 10.15 13.11
C ALA A 332 15.59 11.40 12.94
N ASN A 333 16.52 11.38 12.00
CA ASN A 333 17.36 12.53 11.64
C ASN A 333 16.54 13.67 11.05
N SER A 334 15.57 13.37 10.18
CA SER A 334 14.65 14.37 9.63
C SER A 334 13.83 15.04 10.73
N PHE A 335 13.28 14.27 11.68
CA PHE A 335 12.61 14.85 12.84
C PHE A 335 13.53 15.75 13.67
N ALA A 336 14.77 15.31 13.92
CA ALA A 336 15.72 16.08 14.70
C ALA A 336 16.01 17.43 14.02
N HIS A 337 16.25 17.40 12.70
CA HIS A 337 16.49 18.59 11.89
C HIS A 337 15.36 19.62 12.05
N TYR A 338 14.10 19.19 11.88
CA TYR A 338 12.94 20.09 11.99
C TYR A 338 12.67 20.58 13.43
N ALA A 339 13.00 19.77 14.44
CA ALA A 339 12.80 20.11 15.84
C ALA A 339 13.90 21.03 16.41
N THR A 340 15.04 21.18 15.72
CA THR A 340 16.16 22.05 16.15
C THR A 340 16.61 22.96 15.01
N PRO A 341 15.78 23.94 14.58
CA PRO A 341 16.22 24.96 13.65
C PRO A 341 17.33 25.82 14.27
N GLU A 342 18.05 26.57 13.43
CA GLU A 342 19.17 27.42 13.85
C GLU A 342 18.76 28.49 14.89
N ARG A 343 17.50 28.93 14.88
CA ARG A 343 16.98 29.95 15.79
C ARG A 343 15.98 29.34 16.77
N PRO A 344 16.13 29.55 18.09
CA PRO A 344 15.15 29.11 19.07
C PRO A 344 13.83 29.88 18.90
N GLY A 345 12.72 29.19 19.13
CA GLY A 345 11.37 29.75 19.02
C GLY A 345 10.32 28.83 19.63
N THR A 346 9.06 29.28 19.69
CA THR A 346 7.94 28.48 20.20
C THR A 346 7.65 27.34 19.22
N PRO A 347 7.80 26.06 19.60
CA PRO A 347 7.60 24.97 18.65
C PRO A 347 6.19 24.95 18.06
N VAL A 348 6.12 24.98 16.73
CA VAL A 348 4.90 24.92 15.95
C VAL A 348 4.52 23.47 15.72
N ALA A 349 3.41 23.05 16.30
CA ALA A 349 2.94 21.68 16.20
C ALA A 349 2.27 21.42 14.85
N LEU A 350 2.76 20.43 14.13
CA LEU A 350 2.27 20.07 12.81
C LEU A 350 1.88 18.59 12.80
N ALA A 351 0.70 18.29 12.25
CA ALA A 351 0.22 16.94 12.02
C ALA A 351 0.38 16.53 10.56
N TRP A 352 1.18 15.49 10.31
CA TRP A 352 1.36 14.94 8.97
C TRP A 352 1.59 13.42 8.98
N TRP A 353 1.49 12.81 7.81
CA TRP A 353 1.74 11.38 7.63
C TRP A 353 3.24 11.13 7.48
N VAL A 354 3.79 10.04 8.02
CA VAL A 354 5.25 9.81 8.04
C VAL A 354 5.66 8.47 7.45
N LYS A 355 4.69 7.66 7.01
CA LYS A 355 4.91 6.29 6.51
C LYS A 355 4.64 6.20 5.01
N PRO A 356 5.33 5.32 4.26
CA PRO A 356 6.35 4.37 4.72
C PRO A 356 7.65 5.08 5.14
N PHE A 357 8.54 4.36 5.82
CA PHE A 357 9.92 4.83 6.02
C PHE A 357 10.75 4.40 4.81
N PRO A 358 11.74 5.20 4.34
CA PRO A 358 12.31 6.42 4.95
C PRO A 358 11.46 7.69 4.77
N GLY A 359 10.33 7.59 4.11
CA GLY A 359 9.39 8.66 3.86
C GLY A 359 8.76 8.49 2.49
N ASN A 360 7.81 9.35 2.18
CA ASN A 360 7.29 9.56 0.83
C ASN A 360 7.37 11.06 0.58
N PHE A 361 7.98 11.48 -0.53
CA PHE A 361 8.27 12.89 -0.85
C PHE A 361 7.11 13.82 -0.51
N GLY A 362 5.90 13.50 -0.99
CA GLY A 362 4.71 14.32 -0.77
C GLY A 362 4.29 14.49 0.69
N ASP A 363 4.52 13.49 1.53
CA ASP A 363 4.17 13.54 2.95
C ASP A 363 5.15 14.41 3.75
N TRP A 364 6.40 14.52 3.29
CA TRP A 364 7.44 15.33 3.93
C TRP A 364 7.53 16.77 3.41
N LEU A 365 6.65 17.16 2.48
CA LEU A 365 6.51 18.56 2.08
C LEU A 365 5.89 19.42 3.18
N SER A 366 4.98 18.87 3.99
CA SER A 366 4.32 19.61 5.08
C SER A 366 5.32 20.28 6.04
N PRO A 367 6.28 19.55 6.64
CA PRO A 367 7.28 20.18 7.50
C PRO A 367 8.27 21.06 6.74
N LEU A 368 8.61 20.73 5.48
CA LEU A 368 9.53 21.53 4.66
C LEU A 368 8.96 22.92 4.39
N VAL A 369 7.72 22.99 3.90
CA VAL A 369 7.03 24.26 3.60
C VAL A 369 6.78 25.03 4.89
N LEU A 370 6.36 24.38 5.97
CA LEU A 370 6.18 25.08 7.25
C LEU A 370 7.49 25.69 7.75
N ALA A 371 8.60 24.96 7.68
CA ALA A 371 9.92 25.46 8.11
C ALA A 371 10.44 26.62 7.24
N HIS A 372 9.92 26.80 6.02
CA HIS A 372 10.16 28.00 5.21
C HIS A 372 9.37 29.21 5.72
N GLU A 373 8.11 28.99 6.12
CA GLU A 373 7.17 30.05 6.54
C GLU A 373 7.40 30.52 7.99
N THR A 374 8.17 29.79 8.79
CA THR A 374 8.43 30.16 10.19
C THR A 374 9.84 29.82 10.63
N PRO A 375 10.52 30.70 11.40
CA PRO A 375 11.82 30.38 12.00
C PRO A 375 11.69 29.44 13.22
N ASN A 376 10.46 29.14 13.65
CA ASN A 376 10.20 28.33 14.84
C ASN A 376 10.44 26.84 14.58
N PRO A 377 10.79 26.05 15.62
CA PRO A 377 10.90 24.59 15.51
C PRO A 377 9.59 23.94 15.08
N VAL A 378 9.65 22.91 14.23
CA VAL A 378 8.47 22.14 13.85
C VAL A 378 8.38 20.88 14.71
N ARG A 379 7.30 20.78 15.49
CA ARG A 379 7.03 19.64 16.37
C ARG A 379 6.04 18.67 15.73
N TYR A 380 6.47 17.43 15.55
CA TYR A 380 5.61 16.38 15.03
C TYR A 380 4.45 16.00 15.97
N ILE A 381 3.26 15.90 15.40
CA ILE A 381 2.11 15.23 16.00
C ILE A 381 1.59 14.15 15.04
N PRO A 382 1.41 12.89 15.47
CA PRO A 382 0.73 11.89 14.64
C PRO A 382 -0.69 12.34 14.29
N THR A 383 -1.10 12.24 13.02
CA THR A 383 -2.44 12.65 12.57
C THR A 383 -3.57 12.04 13.41
N THR A 384 -3.39 10.78 13.83
CA THR A 384 -4.36 10.02 14.62
C THR A 384 -4.21 10.19 16.14
N ALA A 385 -3.21 10.94 16.62
CA ALA A 385 -3.01 11.17 18.05
C ALA A 385 -4.16 11.98 18.65
N LYS A 386 -4.59 11.62 19.87
CA LYS A 386 -5.51 12.47 20.63
C LYS A 386 -4.75 13.70 21.10
N THR A 387 -5.23 14.87 20.72
CA THR A 387 -4.72 16.15 21.19
C THR A 387 -5.86 17.15 21.23
N ASN A 388 -5.85 18.01 22.25
CA ASN A 388 -6.66 19.21 22.32
C ASN A 388 -5.81 20.47 22.11
N ASP A 389 -4.50 20.32 21.99
CA ASP A 389 -3.59 21.43 21.76
C ASP A 389 -3.76 21.92 20.32
N PRO A 390 -3.57 23.23 20.08
CA PRO A 390 -3.47 23.77 18.73
C PRO A 390 -2.43 23.00 17.91
N HIS A 391 -2.75 22.72 16.64
CA HIS A 391 -1.81 22.12 15.71
C HIS A 391 -2.24 22.34 14.25
N LEU A 392 -1.27 22.42 13.36
CA LEU A 392 -1.51 22.64 11.94
C LEU A 392 -1.75 21.32 11.19
N PHE A 393 -2.61 21.40 10.18
CA PHE A 393 -2.72 20.46 9.06
C PHE A 393 -2.48 21.26 7.78
N THR A 394 -1.51 20.84 6.97
CA THR A 394 -1.13 21.57 5.75
C THR A 394 -1.30 20.74 4.48
N ILE A 395 -0.27 20.02 4.05
CA ILE A 395 -0.28 19.24 2.80
C ILE A 395 -0.82 17.83 3.04
N GLY A 396 -1.55 17.31 2.05
CA GLY A 396 -1.99 15.91 1.99
C GLY A 396 -3.51 15.70 2.01
N SER A 397 -3.95 14.50 1.62
CA SER A 397 -5.36 14.07 1.66
C SER A 397 -5.74 13.52 3.04
N VAL A 398 -5.41 14.26 4.09
CA VAL A 398 -5.54 13.83 5.50
C VAL A 398 -6.70 14.50 6.24
N GLY A 399 -7.59 15.20 5.54
CA GLY A 399 -8.70 15.98 6.13
C GLY A 399 -9.62 15.18 7.06
N ARG A 400 -9.72 13.86 6.87
CA ARG A 400 -10.45 12.95 7.79
C ARG A 400 -9.96 13.04 9.25
N PHE A 401 -8.68 13.38 9.47
CA PHE A 401 -8.05 13.39 10.79
C PHE A 401 -8.07 14.76 11.49
N ILE A 402 -8.67 15.78 10.86
CA ILE A 402 -8.83 17.11 11.45
C ILE A 402 -9.63 17.02 12.75
N LYS A 403 -9.22 17.81 13.75
CA LYS A 403 -9.80 17.86 15.10
C LYS A 403 -10.26 19.28 15.42
N PRO A 404 -11.11 19.47 16.45
CA PRO A 404 -11.56 20.82 16.83
C PRO A 404 -10.42 21.80 17.12
N SER A 405 -9.28 21.33 17.64
CA SER A 405 -8.10 22.16 17.90
C SER A 405 -7.19 22.37 16.68
N SER A 406 -7.53 21.80 15.53
CA SER A 406 -6.71 21.92 14.32
C SER A 406 -6.85 23.30 13.67
N ILE A 407 -5.75 23.75 13.07
CA ILE A 407 -5.66 24.89 12.17
C ILE A 407 -5.31 24.32 10.79
N VAL A 408 -6.15 24.58 9.79
CA VAL A 408 -6.09 23.91 8.49
C VAL A 408 -5.70 24.93 7.42
N VAL A 409 -4.66 24.59 6.67
CA VAL A 409 -4.16 25.38 5.55
C VAL A 409 -3.93 24.48 4.34
N GLY A 410 -4.86 24.47 3.40
CA GLY A 410 -4.68 23.80 2.11
C GLY A 410 -4.76 22.27 2.12
N THR A 411 -5.10 21.66 3.26
CA THR A 411 -5.33 20.22 3.37
C THR A 411 -6.53 19.80 2.53
N GLY A 412 -6.43 18.62 1.89
CA GLY A 412 -7.49 18.03 1.10
C GLY A 412 -8.06 16.74 1.70
N ILE A 413 -8.98 16.12 0.96
CA ILE A 413 -9.58 14.83 1.29
C ILE A 413 -9.19 13.74 0.28
N SER A 414 -9.35 12.47 0.67
CA SER A 414 -9.18 11.30 -0.20
C SER A 414 -10.52 10.72 -0.70
N THR A 415 -11.61 11.05 -0.02
CA THR A 415 -12.98 10.65 -0.32
C THR A 415 -13.97 11.61 0.35
N THR A 416 -15.15 11.77 -0.23
CA THR A 416 -16.28 12.51 0.36
C THR A 416 -17.10 11.66 1.33
N GLU A 417 -16.78 10.37 1.50
CA GLU A 417 -17.45 9.46 2.44
C GLU A 417 -17.15 9.72 3.93
N HIS A 418 -16.42 10.77 4.27
CA HIS A 418 -16.08 11.08 5.65
C HIS A 418 -16.51 12.51 5.97
N LEU A 419 -17.30 12.65 7.05
CA LEU A 419 -17.63 13.96 7.56
C LEU A 419 -16.37 14.64 8.09
N LEU A 420 -16.18 15.88 7.68
CA LEU A 420 -15.12 16.74 8.15
C LEU A 420 -15.48 17.41 9.48
N GLU A 421 -14.44 17.85 10.19
CA GLU A 421 -14.58 18.52 11.47
C GLU A 421 -14.91 20.01 11.28
N GLY A 422 -16.19 20.37 11.34
CA GLY A 422 -16.62 21.76 11.11
C GLY A 422 -16.16 22.78 12.16
N SER A 423 -15.73 22.35 13.35
CA SER A 423 -15.34 23.27 14.45
C SER A 423 -13.86 23.69 14.44
N ALA A 424 -13.05 23.09 13.57
CA ALA A 424 -11.65 23.49 13.39
C ALA A 424 -11.55 24.88 12.74
N SER A 425 -10.34 25.44 12.72
CA SER A 425 -10.09 26.71 12.05
C SER A 425 -9.51 26.48 10.67
N TYR A 426 -10.16 27.02 9.65
CA TYR A 426 -9.82 26.82 8.25
C TYR A 426 -9.39 28.15 7.65
N HIS A 427 -8.10 28.28 7.31
CA HIS A 427 -7.58 29.43 6.55
C HIS A 427 -7.72 29.18 5.05
N SER A 428 -7.46 27.95 4.63
CA SER A 428 -7.67 27.48 3.26
C SER A 428 -7.85 25.97 3.25
N VAL A 429 -8.37 25.45 2.14
CA VAL A 429 -8.41 24.01 1.84
C VAL A 429 -7.81 23.76 0.47
N ARG A 430 -7.55 22.50 0.11
CA ARG A 430 -6.90 22.19 -1.19
C ARG A 430 -7.63 22.81 -2.38
N GLY A 431 -8.95 22.71 -2.39
CA GLY A 431 -9.79 23.17 -3.49
C GLY A 431 -11.30 23.08 -3.20
N PRO A 432 -12.12 23.37 -4.21
CA PRO A 432 -13.57 23.52 -4.05
C PRO A 432 -14.30 22.22 -3.70
N ILE A 433 -13.74 21.04 -4.03
CA ILE A 433 -14.36 19.75 -3.68
C ILE A 433 -14.20 19.52 -2.17
N THR A 434 -13.01 19.80 -1.61
CA THR A 434 -12.80 19.77 -0.16
C THR A 434 -13.67 20.81 0.55
N ALA A 435 -13.78 22.03 0.02
CA ALA A 435 -14.62 23.07 0.59
C ALA A 435 -16.10 22.68 0.62
N GLN A 436 -16.61 22.07 -0.46
CA GLN A 436 -17.99 21.57 -0.50
C GLN A 436 -18.21 20.46 0.52
N ALA A 437 -17.29 19.50 0.63
CA ALA A 437 -17.39 18.43 1.63
C ALA A 437 -17.38 18.97 3.07
N LEU A 438 -16.66 20.07 3.33
CA LEU A 438 -16.66 20.76 4.61
C LEU A 438 -18.03 21.41 4.89
N ARG A 439 -18.59 22.13 3.92
CA ARG A 439 -19.95 22.72 4.01
C ARG A 439 -21.02 21.65 4.25
N ASP A 440 -20.97 20.54 3.49
CA ASP A 440 -21.89 19.41 3.64
C ASP A 440 -21.76 18.73 5.02
N SER A 441 -20.60 18.86 5.65
CA SER A 441 -20.34 18.40 7.02
C SER A 441 -20.81 19.38 8.11
N GLY A 442 -21.37 20.53 7.73
CA GLY A 442 -21.79 21.62 8.62
C GLY A 442 -20.63 22.50 9.10
N GLY A 443 -19.51 22.50 8.38
CA GLY A 443 -18.38 23.40 8.63
C GLY A 443 -18.55 24.79 8.00
N PRO A 444 -17.54 25.67 8.18
CA PRO A 444 -17.57 27.02 7.62
C PRO A 444 -17.48 27.01 6.09
N ASP A 445 -17.88 28.12 5.48
CA ASP A 445 -17.61 28.38 4.08
C ASP A 445 -16.16 28.86 3.91
N VAL A 446 -15.40 28.22 3.02
CA VAL A 446 -13.99 28.50 2.79
C VAL A 446 -13.82 28.78 1.30
N GLU A 447 -13.28 29.96 0.98
CA GLU A 447 -13.09 30.43 -0.40
C GLU A 447 -11.62 30.49 -0.83
N SER A 448 -10.68 30.45 0.13
CA SER A 448 -9.24 30.39 -0.18
C SER A 448 -8.80 28.96 -0.44
N PHE A 449 -8.12 28.76 -1.58
CA PHE A 449 -7.75 27.44 -2.06
C PHE A 449 -6.27 27.31 -2.39
N GLY A 450 -5.75 26.10 -2.25
CA GLY A 450 -4.44 25.72 -2.78
C GLY A 450 -3.71 24.74 -1.88
N ASP A 451 -3.01 23.78 -2.49
CA ASP A 451 -2.14 22.86 -1.77
C ASP A 451 -0.79 23.55 -1.48
N PRO A 452 -0.32 23.65 -0.22
CA PRO A 452 0.92 24.37 0.10
C PRO A 452 2.17 23.78 -0.57
N GLY A 453 2.11 22.57 -1.13
CA GLY A 453 3.18 22.00 -1.94
C GLY A 453 3.53 22.84 -3.17
N VAL A 454 2.65 23.76 -3.61
CA VAL A 454 2.96 24.70 -4.70
C VAL A 454 4.06 25.70 -4.33
N LEU A 455 4.33 25.91 -3.04
CA LEU A 455 5.36 26.84 -2.54
C LEU A 455 6.79 26.28 -2.64
N LEU A 456 6.97 25.08 -3.22
CA LEU A 456 8.28 24.44 -3.30
C LEU A 456 9.36 25.32 -3.94
N ARG A 457 9.06 26.05 -5.02
CA ARG A 457 10.04 26.96 -5.65
C ARG A 457 10.46 28.16 -4.78
N ARG A 458 9.70 28.47 -3.72
CA ARG A 458 10.07 29.48 -2.71
C ARG A 458 10.86 28.85 -1.57
N ALA A 459 10.42 27.68 -1.10
CA ALA A 459 11.07 26.94 -0.02
C ALA A 459 12.45 26.38 -0.40
N VAL A 460 12.63 25.97 -1.65
CA VAL A 460 13.89 25.47 -2.20
C VAL A 460 14.13 26.19 -3.53
N PRO A 461 14.75 27.38 -3.52
CA PRO A 461 14.89 28.20 -4.73
C PRO A 461 15.90 27.57 -5.70
N LEU A 462 15.37 26.90 -6.74
CA LEU A 462 16.14 26.32 -7.85
C LEU A 462 15.75 27.00 -9.16
N GLU A 463 16.74 27.32 -9.99
CA GLU A 463 16.52 27.88 -11.33
C GLU A 463 16.49 26.77 -12.38
N ARG A 464 15.50 26.82 -13.28
CA ARG A 464 15.43 25.92 -14.43
C ARG A 464 16.33 26.44 -15.54
N GLY A 465 17.45 25.75 -15.77
CA GLY A 465 18.42 26.04 -16.83
C GLY A 465 18.26 25.13 -18.04
N GLU A 466 19.38 24.89 -18.74
CA GLU A 466 19.47 23.88 -19.81
C GLU A 466 19.17 22.49 -19.25
N THR A 467 18.36 21.72 -19.98
CA THR A 467 17.97 20.38 -19.57
C THR A 467 18.99 19.34 -19.99
N THR A 468 18.94 18.17 -19.36
CA THR A 468 19.92 17.08 -19.56
C THR A 468 19.74 16.30 -20.87
N GLY A 469 18.66 16.54 -21.63
CA GLY A 469 18.28 15.71 -22.77
C GLY A 469 17.65 14.38 -22.37
N ARG A 470 17.26 14.24 -21.08
CA ARG A 470 16.72 13.02 -20.49
C ARG A 470 15.43 13.31 -19.75
N ALA A 471 14.51 12.36 -19.81
CA ALA A 471 13.26 12.40 -19.07
C ALA A 471 13.40 11.66 -17.74
N THR A 472 12.54 11.99 -16.77
CA THR A 472 12.55 11.36 -15.45
C THR A 472 11.21 10.72 -15.12
N LEU A 473 11.22 9.45 -14.75
CA LEU A 473 10.09 8.73 -14.19
C LEU A 473 10.17 8.74 -12.65
N VAL A 474 9.08 9.18 -12.01
CA VAL A 474 8.93 9.06 -10.55
C VAL A 474 7.62 8.35 -10.21
N ARG A 475 7.71 7.13 -9.71
CA ARG A 475 6.53 6.37 -9.30
C ARG A 475 6.15 6.68 -7.85
N HIS A 476 4.86 6.68 -7.58
CA HIS A 476 4.37 6.59 -6.20
C HIS A 476 4.89 5.29 -5.58
N PHE A 477 5.18 5.28 -4.27
CA PHE A 477 5.81 4.13 -3.62
C PHE A 477 4.99 2.82 -3.75
N THR A 478 3.66 2.91 -3.92
CA THR A 478 2.79 1.74 -4.17
C THR A 478 2.91 1.20 -5.60
N HIS A 479 3.41 2.00 -6.54
CA HIS A 479 3.69 1.61 -7.92
C HIS A 479 5.17 1.29 -8.18
N ALA A 480 6.04 1.43 -7.17
CA ALA A 480 7.49 1.30 -7.33
C ALA A 480 7.97 -0.09 -7.77
N ASN A 481 7.07 -1.08 -7.84
CA ASN A 481 7.38 -2.41 -8.35
C ASN A 481 6.62 -2.78 -9.61
N VAL A 482 5.83 -1.88 -10.19
CA VAL A 482 5.19 -2.17 -11.49
C VAL A 482 6.28 -2.55 -12.51
N PRO A 483 6.13 -3.66 -13.25
CA PRO A 483 7.18 -4.18 -14.13
C PRO A 483 7.27 -3.36 -15.43
N LEU A 484 7.98 -2.22 -15.40
CA LEU A 484 8.05 -1.33 -16.56
C LEU A 484 9.23 -1.65 -17.47
N VAL A 485 8.99 -1.50 -18.78
CA VAL A 485 10.06 -1.41 -19.79
C VAL A 485 10.21 0.07 -20.15
N LEU A 486 11.37 0.64 -19.87
CA LEU A 486 11.65 2.06 -20.07
C LEU A 486 12.44 2.30 -21.37
N PRO A 487 12.17 3.38 -22.11
CA PRO A 487 13.08 3.85 -23.15
C PRO A 487 14.45 4.28 -22.61
N ASP A 488 15.49 4.17 -23.43
CA ASP A 488 16.89 4.46 -23.04
C ASP A 488 17.12 5.89 -22.50
N HIS A 489 16.28 6.85 -22.89
CA HIS A 489 16.37 8.25 -22.47
C HIS A 489 15.60 8.59 -21.19
N VAL A 490 14.94 7.61 -20.56
CA VAL A 490 14.16 7.79 -19.34
C VAL A 490 14.92 7.22 -18.14
N ASP A 491 15.25 8.09 -17.18
CA ASP A 491 15.79 7.68 -15.89
C ASP A 491 14.68 7.52 -14.85
N GLU A 492 14.75 6.48 -14.02
CA GLU A 492 13.84 6.34 -12.88
C GLU A 492 14.53 6.75 -11.57
N ILE A 493 13.83 7.55 -10.76
CA ILE A 493 14.30 7.94 -9.42
C ILE A 493 13.23 7.64 -8.35
N ASP A 494 13.69 7.26 -7.15
CA ASP A 494 12.82 6.87 -6.03
C ASP A 494 12.17 8.09 -5.35
N VAL A 495 10.88 7.98 -5.04
CA VAL A 495 10.09 9.00 -4.33
C VAL A 495 10.24 8.93 -2.80
N ARG A 496 10.92 7.91 -2.27
CA ARG A 496 11.04 7.67 -0.82
C ARG A 496 12.19 8.48 -0.21
N MET A 497 11.83 9.48 0.58
CA MET A 497 12.76 10.35 1.31
C MET A 497 12.03 11.11 2.41
N SER A 498 12.77 11.61 3.40
CA SER A 498 12.24 12.52 4.43
C SER A 498 13.06 13.78 4.70
N HIS A 499 14.38 13.70 4.51
CA HIS A 499 15.29 14.76 4.93
C HIS A 499 15.32 15.92 3.91
N PRO A 500 15.31 17.20 4.35
CA PRO A 500 15.37 18.36 3.44
C PRO A 500 16.46 18.29 2.38
N ALA A 501 17.69 17.93 2.77
CA ALA A 501 18.79 17.76 1.82
C ALA A 501 18.51 16.70 0.72
N ARG A 502 17.79 15.61 1.05
CA ARG A 502 17.40 14.59 0.08
C ARG A 502 16.27 15.10 -0.83
N ILE A 503 15.34 15.86 -0.26
CA ILE A 503 14.27 16.53 -1.02
C ILE A 503 14.87 17.54 -2.01
N GLN A 504 15.84 18.35 -1.59
CA GLN A 504 16.54 19.28 -2.47
C GLN A 504 17.25 18.55 -3.62
N ALA A 505 18.04 17.52 -3.32
CA ALA A 505 18.73 16.73 -4.36
C ALA A 505 17.76 16.03 -5.33
N PHE A 506 16.57 15.66 -4.85
CA PHE A 506 15.50 15.12 -5.70
C PHE A 506 14.91 16.20 -6.60
N LEU A 507 14.62 17.39 -6.08
CA LEU A 507 14.11 18.52 -6.85
C LEU A 507 15.12 19.01 -7.90
N GLU A 508 16.42 19.05 -7.57
CA GLU A 508 17.50 19.37 -8.52
C GLU A 508 17.49 18.44 -9.73
N GLN A 509 17.26 17.14 -9.52
CA GLN A 509 17.12 16.18 -10.62
C GLN A 509 15.89 16.49 -11.49
N LEU A 510 14.73 16.74 -10.87
CA LEU A 510 13.50 17.08 -11.62
C LEU A 510 13.66 18.37 -12.45
N VAL A 511 14.28 19.39 -11.88
CA VAL A 511 14.50 20.68 -12.54
C VAL A 511 15.43 20.54 -13.75
N GLY A 512 16.36 19.57 -13.74
CA GLY A 512 17.23 19.25 -14.87
C GLY A 512 16.61 18.35 -15.96
N SER A 513 15.45 17.75 -15.71
CA SER A 513 14.79 16.86 -16.67
C SER A 513 14.14 17.63 -17.82
N ASP A 514 14.13 17.03 -19.01
CA ASP A 514 13.37 17.53 -20.17
C ASP A 514 11.88 17.55 -19.84
N TYR A 515 11.37 16.43 -19.32
CA TYR A 515 10.04 16.28 -18.75
C TYR A 515 10.02 15.20 -17.66
N VAL A 516 8.97 15.24 -16.83
CA VAL A 516 8.75 14.27 -15.74
C VAL A 516 7.48 13.48 -16.01
N LEU A 517 7.57 12.15 -15.95
CA LEU A 517 6.41 11.28 -15.85
C LEU A 517 6.26 10.85 -14.39
N THR A 518 5.04 10.94 -13.85
CA THR A 518 4.85 10.59 -12.45
C THR A 518 3.50 9.97 -12.15
N SER A 519 3.48 9.00 -11.23
CA SER A 519 2.23 8.52 -10.64
C SER A 519 1.99 9.06 -9.21
N ALA A 520 2.80 10.04 -8.78
CA ALA A 520 2.75 10.67 -7.47
C ALA A 520 2.31 12.13 -7.61
N MET A 521 1.11 12.46 -7.11
CA MET A 521 0.51 13.80 -7.23
C MET A 521 1.44 14.93 -6.80
N HIS A 522 2.14 14.79 -5.66
CA HIS A 522 2.99 15.88 -5.17
C HIS A 522 4.24 16.10 -6.03
N VAL A 523 4.68 15.10 -6.81
CA VAL A 523 5.73 15.30 -7.82
C VAL A 523 5.20 16.16 -8.97
N MET A 524 3.95 15.93 -9.41
CA MET A 524 3.30 16.83 -10.37
C MET A 524 3.13 18.25 -9.82
N ILE A 525 2.74 18.39 -8.54
CA ILE A 525 2.65 19.70 -7.87
C ILE A 525 4.01 20.41 -7.85
N ALA A 526 5.10 19.68 -7.56
CA ALA A 526 6.45 20.21 -7.67
C ALA A 526 6.75 20.68 -9.09
N CYS A 527 6.42 19.87 -10.10
CA CYS A 527 6.61 20.25 -11.50
C CYS A 527 5.84 21.53 -11.86
N HIS A 528 4.59 21.66 -11.44
CA HIS A 528 3.79 22.89 -11.63
C HIS A 528 4.38 24.11 -10.89
N SER A 529 4.98 23.90 -9.71
CA SER A 529 5.69 24.93 -8.97
C SER A 529 6.90 25.45 -9.76
N TYR A 530 7.75 24.56 -10.28
CA TYR A 530 8.97 24.95 -11.01
C TYR A 530 8.76 25.23 -12.50
N GLY A 531 7.60 24.88 -13.08
CA GLY A 531 7.36 24.97 -14.52
C GLY A 531 8.07 23.88 -15.32
N ILE A 532 8.15 22.66 -14.77
CA ILE A 532 8.73 21.48 -15.44
C ILE A 532 7.59 20.79 -16.23
N PRO A 533 7.79 20.44 -17.51
CA PRO A 533 6.79 19.68 -18.25
C PRO A 533 6.50 18.35 -17.53
N CYS A 534 5.23 18.06 -17.24
CA CYS A 534 4.86 16.88 -16.46
C CYS A 534 3.67 16.12 -17.05
N GLY A 535 3.77 14.78 -17.04
CA GLY A 535 2.67 13.86 -17.32
C GLY A 535 2.29 13.05 -16.08
N LEU A 536 1.04 13.21 -15.62
CA LEU A 536 0.49 12.41 -14.54
C LEU A 536 -0.06 11.09 -15.10
N ILE A 537 0.47 9.96 -14.62
CA ILE A 537 0.19 8.62 -15.14
C ILE A 537 -0.33 7.68 -14.05
N ASN A 538 -1.06 6.66 -14.49
CA ASN A 538 -1.41 5.47 -13.72
C ASN A 538 -1.37 4.26 -14.66
N PHE A 539 -1.39 3.05 -14.12
CA PHE A 539 -1.15 1.85 -14.92
C PHE A 539 -2.44 1.05 -15.12
N GLU A 540 -2.62 0.50 -16.32
CA GLU A 540 -3.74 -0.40 -16.64
C GLU A 540 -3.80 -1.57 -15.63
N GLY A 541 -5.01 -1.82 -15.09
CA GLY A 541 -5.26 -2.84 -14.06
C GLY A 541 -4.90 -2.43 -12.62
N LEU A 542 -4.20 -1.30 -12.43
CA LEU A 542 -3.70 -0.85 -11.12
C LEU A 542 -4.31 0.47 -10.65
N GLN A 543 -5.45 0.86 -11.20
CA GLN A 543 -6.04 2.18 -11.00
C GLN A 543 -6.30 2.50 -9.52
N ASN A 544 -6.60 1.47 -8.73
CA ASN A 544 -6.94 1.55 -7.32
C ASN A 544 -5.73 1.38 -6.36
N ALA A 545 -4.51 1.22 -6.88
CA ALA A 545 -3.32 0.99 -6.05
C ALA A 545 -2.84 2.24 -5.28
N VAL A 546 -3.26 3.44 -5.69
CA VAL A 546 -3.07 4.68 -4.94
C VAL A 546 -4.34 4.99 -4.14
N PRO A 547 -4.28 5.16 -2.81
CA PRO A 547 -5.48 5.39 -2.00
C PRO A 547 -6.29 6.64 -2.40
N GLY A 548 -7.61 6.48 -2.39
CA GLY A 548 -8.60 7.55 -2.63
C GLY A 548 -9.50 7.26 -3.83
N THR A 549 -10.54 8.08 -4.00
CA THR A 549 -11.49 7.96 -5.12
C THR A 549 -11.04 8.71 -6.39
N GLY A 550 -9.80 9.18 -6.43
CA GLY A 550 -9.28 10.07 -7.49
C GLY A 550 -9.59 11.55 -7.29
N ILE A 551 -10.52 11.92 -6.40
CA ILE A 551 -11.00 13.32 -6.23
C ILE A 551 -9.89 14.35 -5.96
N LYS A 552 -8.77 13.93 -5.38
CA LYS A 552 -7.65 14.81 -5.01
C LYS A 552 -7.02 15.53 -6.21
N TYR A 553 -7.07 14.93 -7.41
CA TYR A 553 -6.43 15.46 -8.61
C TYR A 553 -7.23 16.64 -9.17
N ALA A 554 -8.54 16.45 -9.38
CA ALA A 554 -9.47 17.53 -9.73
C ALA A 554 -9.52 18.63 -8.65
N ASP A 555 -9.55 18.25 -7.36
CA ASP A 555 -9.58 19.21 -6.26
C ASP A 555 -8.33 20.10 -6.24
N TYR A 556 -7.14 19.50 -6.43
CA TYR A 556 -5.90 20.26 -6.61
C TYR A 556 -5.96 21.17 -7.84
N SER A 557 -6.35 20.65 -9.00
CA SER A 557 -6.29 21.39 -10.26
C SER A 557 -7.14 22.66 -10.20
N ARG A 558 -8.37 22.54 -9.70
CA ARG A 558 -9.29 23.68 -9.50
C ARG A 558 -8.81 24.60 -8.39
N GLY A 559 -8.33 24.05 -7.28
CA GLY A 559 -7.81 24.82 -6.16
C GLY A 559 -6.56 25.62 -6.51
N ALA A 560 -5.72 25.12 -7.41
CA ALA A 560 -4.55 25.79 -7.95
C ALA A 560 -4.89 26.77 -9.09
N GLY A 561 -6.15 26.88 -9.50
CA GLY A 561 -6.59 27.80 -10.56
C GLY A 561 -6.17 27.38 -11.97
N LEU A 562 -6.02 26.07 -12.21
CA LEU A 562 -5.67 25.55 -13.54
C LEU A 562 -6.87 25.58 -14.49
N ASP A 563 -6.59 25.60 -15.78
CA ASP A 563 -7.57 25.68 -16.87
C ASP A 563 -8.40 24.41 -17.07
N LYS A 564 -7.90 23.28 -16.58
CA LYS A 564 -8.56 21.97 -16.62
C LYS A 564 -8.18 21.09 -15.44
N ASP A 565 -8.92 20.01 -15.24
CA ASP A 565 -8.57 18.96 -14.29
C ASP A 565 -7.46 18.07 -14.88
N TYR A 566 -6.38 17.88 -14.12
CA TYR A 566 -5.26 17.00 -14.49
C TYR A 566 -5.39 15.66 -13.77
N ASP A 567 -6.06 14.71 -14.41
CA ASP A 567 -6.23 13.34 -13.90
C ASP A 567 -5.14 12.39 -14.44
N PRO A 568 -4.82 11.28 -13.72
CA PRO A 568 -3.84 10.32 -14.19
C PRO A 568 -4.26 9.63 -15.49
N GLN A 569 -3.39 9.66 -16.49
CA GLN A 569 -3.56 8.96 -17.75
C GLN A 569 -3.18 7.48 -17.60
N LEU A 570 -4.04 6.56 -18.06
CA LEU A 570 -3.78 5.13 -18.00
C LEU A 570 -2.80 4.72 -19.09
N ILE A 571 -1.71 4.07 -18.69
CA ILE A 571 -0.67 3.58 -19.60
C ILE A 571 -0.38 2.09 -19.37
N ARG A 572 0.20 1.47 -20.41
CA ARG A 572 0.73 0.10 -20.38
C ARG A 572 2.10 0.06 -19.70
N PHE A 573 2.59 -1.14 -19.44
CA PHE A 573 3.87 -1.34 -18.76
C PHE A 573 5.09 -1.16 -19.68
N ASP A 574 4.94 -1.35 -20.99
CA ASP A 574 6.00 -1.08 -21.97
C ASP A 574 5.91 0.36 -22.50
N LEU A 575 6.70 1.24 -21.90
CA LEU A 575 6.74 2.67 -22.27
C LEU A 575 7.48 2.89 -23.59
N THR A 576 8.18 1.89 -24.14
CA THR A 576 8.81 2.00 -25.48
C THR A 576 7.79 1.98 -26.63
N LYS A 577 6.54 1.62 -26.33
CA LYS A 577 5.43 1.53 -27.29
C LYS A 577 4.49 2.73 -27.25
N ILE A 578 4.81 3.75 -26.45
CA ILE A 578 3.95 4.90 -26.22
C ILE A 578 4.75 6.17 -26.54
N SER A 579 4.11 7.13 -27.18
CA SER A 579 4.64 8.49 -27.34
C SER A 579 4.54 9.20 -25.99
N LEU A 580 5.66 9.31 -25.27
CA LEU A 580 5.66 9.82 -23.89
C LEU A 580 5.41 11.32 -23.84
N GLU A 581 5.84 12.04 -24.88
CA GLU A 581 5.67 13.48 -25.03
C GLU A 581 4.18 13.87 -25.12
N ASP A 582 3.34 13.00 -25.68
CA ASP A 582 1.88 13.23 -25.77
C ASP A 582 1.18 13.17 -24.41
N LEU A 583 1.83 12.57 -23.40
CA LEU A 583 1.30 12.49 -22.03
C LEU A 583 1.61 13.75 -21.21
N VAL A 584 2.50 14.61 -21.72
CA VAL A 584 3.11 15.69 -20.94
C VAL A 584 2.40 17.01 -21.20
N SER A 585 2.28 17.80 -20.14
CA SER A 585 1.73 19.17 -20.19
C SER A 585 2.69 20.16 -19.53
N GLN A 586 2.83 21.33 -20.14
CA GLN A 586 3.63 22.42 -19.60
C GLN A 586 2.76 23.34 -18.77
N VAL A 587 2.92 23.28 -17.44
CA VAL A 587 2.16 24.09 -16.49
C VAL A 587 3.14 24.80 -15.55
N ARG A 588 2.96 26.10 -15.36
CA ARG A 588 3.67 26.89 -14.36
C ARG A 588 2.66 27.77 -13.62
N LEU A 589 2.62 27.64 -12.29
CA LEU A 589 1.75 28.46 -11.45
C LEU A 589 2.22 29.91 -11.40
N SER A 590 1.26 30.84 -11.42
CA SER A 590 1.50 32.29 -11.30
C SER A 590 2.00 32.66 -9.91
N ASP A 591 2.72 33.77 -9.81
CA ASP A 591 3.17 34.28 -8.50
C ASP A 591 1.99 34.72 -7.64
N ASP A 592 0.93 35.30 -8.22
CA ASP A 592 -0.31 35.63 -7.49
C ASP A 592 -0.90 34.42 -6.76
N LYS A 593 -0.88 33.24 -7.40
CA LYS A 593 -1.38 32.01 -6.77
C LYS A 593 -0.46 31.53 -5.65
N LEU A 594 0.85 31.70 -5.80
CA LEU A 594 1.77 31.41 -4.72
C LEU A 594 1.60 32.37 -3.55
N ASP A 595 1.36 33.66 -3.81
CA ASP A 595 1.11 34.68 -2.79
C ASP A 595 -0.15 34.38 -1.98
N GLU A 596 -1.24 33.96 -2.64
CA GLU A 596 -2.48 33.54 -1.97
C GLU A 596 -2.20 32.37 -0.99
N VAL A 597 -1.48 31.35 -1.45
CA VAL A 597 -1.19 30.15 -0.64
C VAL A 597 -0.21 30.46 0.49
N GLU A 598 0.81 31.28 0.23
CA GLU A 598 1.76 31.75 1.25
C GLU A 598 1.07 32.61 2.31
N GLN A 599 0.15 33.50 1.92
CA GLN A 599 -0.63 34.30 2.87
C GLN A 599 -1.48 33.42 3.79
N ALA A 600 -2.15 32.39 3.25
CA ALA A 600 -2.91 31.44 4.06
C ALA A 600 -2.01 30.65 5.02
N MET A 601 -0.81 30.26 4.60
CA MET A 601 0.19 29.61 5.45
C MET A 601 0.63 30.51 6.60
N ARG A 602 0.99 31.76 6.32
CA ARG A 602 1.37 32.75 7.35
C ARG A 602 0.24 33.00 8.33
N GLY A 603 -1.00 33.17 7.84
CA GLY A 603 -2.19 33.33 8.69
C GLY A 603 -2.42 32.13 9.63
N GLY A 604 -2.22 30.91 9.13
CA GLY A 604 -2.29 29.70 9.95
C GLY A 604 -1.21 29.64 11.04
N VAL A 605 0.01 30.04 10.72
CA VAL A 605 1.13 30.11 11.68
C VAL A 605 0.88 31.18 12.74
N GLU A 606 0.44 32.37 12.35
CA GLU A 606 0.10 33.47 13.27
C GLU A 606 -1.02 33.07 14.23
N GLU A 607 -2.07 32.40 13.73
CA GLU A 607 -3.11 31.88 14.59
C GLU A 607 -2.61 30.81 15.55
N TYR A 608 -1.74 29.92 15.10
CA TYR A 608 -1.13 28.92 15.97
C TYR A 608 -0.40 29.59 17.14
N LEU A 609 0.47 30.55 16.84
CA LEU A 609 1.26 31.24 17.85
C LEU A 609 0.37 31.96 18.87
N ARG A 610 -0.68 32.64 18.41
CA ARG A 610 -1.68 33.31 19.27
C ARG A 610 -2.42 32.37 20.22
N ARG A 611 -2.60 31.09 19.84
CA ARG A 611 -3.28 30.08 20.67
C ARG A 611 -2.30 29.31 21.57
N ALA A 612 -1.01 29.39 21.29
CA ALA A 612 0.05 28.73 22.04
C ALA A 612 0.60 29.60 23.18
N GLU A 613 0.43 30.93 23.08
CA GLU A 613 0.50 31.88 24.19
C GLU A 613 -0.65 31.68 25.18
#